data_AF-A0A3D1HDK5-F1
#
_entry.id   AF-A0A3D1HDK5-F1
#
_cell.length_a   1.000
_cell.length_b   1.000
_cell.length_c   1.000
_cell.angle_alpha   90.00
_cell.angle_beta   90.00
_cell.angle_gamma   90.00
#
_symmetry.space_group_name_H-M   'P 1'
#
loop_
_entity.id
_entity.type
_entity.pdbx_description
1 polymer ?
#
loop_
_entity_poly.entity_id
_entity_poly.type
_entity_poly.pdbx_seq_one_letter_code
_entity_poly.pdbx_strand_id
1 'polypeptide(L)'
;MTLYEVPDCDAESCKRCLVGEGVSEKRAGELADVFSGNIGECKAVLSEDGGETRLIETAKKAAAAASVKNGFGAAAALSEAKDRAELSAVFSYFTRIFRDALAIKTGAEAEFFDKATAKRAAENFSAEELLAVLDAAFEISANEIYNLNPALTAAYFTTVFAV
;
A
#
# COMPACT_ATOMS: atom_id res chain seq x y z
N MET A 1 -31.49 16.66 -5.29
CA MET A 1 -30.06 16.36 -5.45
C MET A 1 -29.96 15.28 -6.50
N THR A 2 -29.40 15.58 -7.66
CA THR A 2 -29.21 14.60 -8.74
C THR A 2 -27.85 13.97 -8.53
N LEU A 3 -27.81 12.68 -8.18
CA LEU A 3 -26.57 11.91 -8.17
C LEU A 3 -26.21 11.61 -9.63
N TYR A 4 -25.00 11.99 -10.04
CA TYR A 4 -24.42 11.61 -11.33
C TYR A 4 -23.35 10.56 -11.05
N GLU A 5 -23.53 9.37 -11.60
CA GLU A 5 -22.56 8.28 -11.45
C GLU A 5 -21.45 8.48 -12.48
N VAL A 6 -20.23 8.67 -11.99
CA VAL A 6 -19.05 8.77 -12.85
C VAL A 6 -18.63 7.34 -13.17
N PRO A 7 -18.53 6.95 -14.46
CA PRO A 7 -18.10 5.60 -14.83
C PRO A 7 -16.68 5.32 -14.30
N ASP A 8 -16.47 4.11 -13.82
CA ASP A 8 -15.13 3.65 -13.42
C ASP A 8 -14.17 3.67 -14.62
N CYS A 9 -12.93 4.11 -14.37
CA CYS A 9 -11.88 4.04 -15.37
C CYS A 9 -11.18 2.69 -15.28
N ASP A 10 -11.40 1.82 -16.26
CA ASP A 10 -10.66 0.56 -16.35
C ASP A 10 -9.17 0.78 -16.66
N ALA A 11 -8.34 -0.24 -16.42
CA ALA A 11 -6.89 -0.16 -16.62
C ALA A 11 -6.52 0.23 -18.07
N GLU A 12 -7.27 -0.25 -19.07
CA GLU A 12 -7.04 0.10 -20.47
C GLU A 12 -7.35 1.57 -20.78
N SER A 13 -8.41 2.12 -20.21
CA SER A 13 -8.76 3.54 -20.33
C SER A 13 -7.77 4.42 -19.58
N CYS A 14 -7.32 4.00 -18.40
CA CYS A 14 -6.26 4.67 -17.64
C CYS A 14 -4.96 4.72 -18.45
N LYS A 15 -4.51 3.57 -18.98
CA LYS A 15 -3.34 3.47 -19.84
C LYS A 15 -3.44 4.39 -21.06
N ARG A 16 -4.57 4.38 -21.78
CA ARG A 16 -4.79 5.26 -22.94
C ARG A 16 -4.70 6.74 -22.55
N CYS A 17 -5.25 7.12 -21.41
CA CYS A 17 -5.18 8.49 -20.89
C CYS A 17 -3.72 8.90 -20.63
N LEU A 18 -2.96 8.07 -19.92
CA LEU A 18 -1.55 8.34 -19.59
C LEU A 18 -0.67 8.44 -20.86
N VAL A 19 -0.90 7.58 -21.85
CA VAL A 19 -0.19 7.65 -23.14
C VAL A 19 -0.52 8.94 -23.88
N GLY A 20 -1.79 9.38 -23.86
CA GLY A 20 -2.21 10.67 -24.42
C GLY A 20 -1.56 11.87 -23.75
N GLU A 21 -1.14 11.73 -22.49
CA GLU A 21 -0.41 12.75 -21.72
C GLU A 21 1.12 12.66 -21.88
N GLY A 22 1.62 11.76 -22.72
CA GLY A 22 3.05 11.64 -23.05
C GLY A 22 3.84 10.63 -22.23
N VAL A 23 3.18 9.81 -21.40
CA VAL A 23 3.81 8.69 -20.70
C VAL A 23 4.07 7.54 -21.69
N SER A 24 5.23 6.89 -21.63
CA SER A 24 5.51 5.74 -22.52
C SER A 24 4.50 4.60 -22.31
N GLU A 25 4.12 3.89 -23.37
CA GLU A 25 3.12 2.79 -23.31
C GLU A 25 3.45 1.75 -22.24
N LYS A 26 4.73 1.38 -22.12
CA LYS A 26 5.21 0.44 -21.12
C LYS A 26 4.93 0.95 -19.70
N ARG A 27 5.33 2.19 -19.41
CA ARG A 27 5.16 2.79 -18.08
C ARG A 27 3.70 3.05 -17.75
N ALA A 28 2.91 3.46 -18.74
CA ALA A 28 1.46 3.65 -18.59
C ALA A 28 0.74 2.33 -18.27
N GLY A 29 1.10 1.23 -18.94
CA GLY A 29 0.58 -0.09 -18.62
C GLY A 29 0.94 -0.54 -17.21
N GLU A 30 2.22 -0.42 -16.82
CA GLU A 30 2.67 -0.76 -15.46
C GLU A 30 1.90 0.02 -14.38
N LEU A 31 1.71 1.33 -14.56
CA LEU A 31 0.98 2.16 -13.60
C LEU A 31 -0.51 1.82 -13.56
N ALA A 32 -1.15 1.65 -14.72
CA ALA A 32 -2.56 1.32 -14.81
C ALA A 32 -2.88 -0.03 -14.15
N ASP A 33 -2.01 -1.02 -14.33
CA ASP A 33 -2.12 -2.34 -13.69
C ASP A 33 -1.89 -2.22 -12.18
N VAL A 34 -0.80 -1.55 -11.77
CA VAL A 34 -0.45 -1.40 -10.35
C VAL A 34 -1.52 -0.64 -9.58
N PHE A 35 -2.20 0.32 -10.20
CA PHE A 35 -3.21 1.17 -9.54
C PHE A 35 -4.64 0.82 -9.94
N SER A 36 -4.87 -0.34 -10.58
CA SER A 36 -6.19 -0.85 -10.96
C SER A 36 -7.06 0.20 -11.68
N GLY A 37 -6.45 1.00 -12.56
CA GLY A 37 -7.14 2.05 -13.31
C GLY A 37 -7.27 3.41 -12.61
N ASN A 38 -6.76 3.57 -11.37
CA ASN A 38 -6.81 4.85 -10.65
C ASN A 38 -5.83 5.89 -11.26
N ILE A 39 -6.32 6.67 -12.23
CA ILE A 39 -5.55 7.73 -12.90
C ILE A 39 -4.95 8.74 -11.91
N GLY A 40 -5.66 9.05 -10.81
CA GLY A 40 -5.19 10.00 -9.80
C GLY A 40 -3.88 9.53 -9.14
N GLU A 41 -3.85 8.28 -8.68
CA GLU A 41 -2.65 7.65 -8.12
C GLU A 41 -1.53 7.51 -9.16
N CYS A 42 -1.86 7.14 -10.40
CA CYS A 42 -0.88 7.12 -11.49
C CYS A 42 -0.21 8.48 -11.68
N LYS A 43 -0.99 9.57 -11.66
CA LYS A 43 -0.48 10.94 -11.80
C LYS A 43 0.32 11.40 -10.59
N ALA A 44 -0.09 11.02 -9.38
CA ALA A 44 0.67 11.30 -8.17
C ALA A 44 2.08 10.70 -8.24
N VAL A 45 2.21 9.47 -8.76
CA VAL A 45 3.53 8.83 -9.00
C VAL A 45 4.34 9.50 -10.10
N LEU A 46 3.68 10.08 -11.11
CA LEU A 46 4.34 10.78 -12.21
C LEU A 46 4.71 12.23 -11.88
N SER A 47 4.33 12.74 -10.70
CA SER A 47 4.67 14.09 -10.27
C SER A 47 6.18 14.27 -10.10
N GLU A 48 6.68 15.47 -10.42
CA GLU A 48 8.11 15.77 -10.38
C GLU A 48 8.70 15.82 -8.96
N ASP A 49 7.87 15.94 -7.93
CA ASP A 49 8.33 16.00 -6.53
C ASP A 49 8.74 14.63 -5.97
N GLY A 50 8.39 13.53 -6.65
CA GLY A 50 8.70 12.15 -6.27
C GLY A 50 8.12 11.72 -4.92
N GLY A 51 7.23 12.53 -4.33
CA GLY A 51 6.68 12.31 -2.99
C GLY A 51 5.98 10.97 -2.89
N GLU A 52 5.09 10.68 -3.85
CA GLU A 52 4.32 9.43 -3.89
C GLU A 52 5.22 8.20 -4.05
N THR A 53 6.23 8.30 -4.92
CA THR A 53 7.19 7.21 -5.14
C THR A 53 7.93 6.86 -3.84
N ARG A 54 8.33 7.88 -3.06
CA ARG A 54 8.98 7.67 -1.76
C ARG A 54 8.04 6.97 -0.77
N LEU A 55 6.77 7.36 -0.70
CA LEU A 55 5.79 6.75 0.21
C LEU A 55 5.58 5.26 -0.15
N ILE A 56 5.49 4.93 -1.43
CA ILE A 56 5.41 3.55 -1.92
C ILE A 56 6.65 2.74 -1.55
N GLU A 57 7.84 3.32 -1.72
CA GLU A 57 9.10 2.65 -1.36
C GLU A 57 9.20 2.41 0.15
N THR A 58 8.82 3.39 0.97
CA THR A 58 8.74 3.24 2.43
C THR A 58 7.77 2.13 2.82
N ALA A 59 6.59 2.06 2.21
CA ALA A 59 5.62 0.99 2.43
C ALA A 59 6.18 -0.39 2.04
N LYS A 60 6.87 -0.50 0.89
CA LYS A 60 7.51 -1.74 0.44
C LYS A 60 8.63 -2.18 1.38
N LYS A 61 9.46 -1.27 1.88
CA LYS A 61 10.49 -1.58 2.90
C LYS A 61 9.86 -2.10 4.18
N ALA A 62 8.83 -1.42 4.68
CA ALA A 62 8.10 -1.82 5.89
C ALA A 62 7.46 -3.20 5.70
N ALA A 63 6.79 -3.43 4.58
CA ALA A 63 6.17 -4.71 4.26
C ALA A 63 7.20 -5.83 4.08
N ALA A 64 8.36 -5.55 3.47
CA ALA A 64 9.43 -6.52 3.32
C ALA A 64 9.99 -6.97 4.68
N ALA A 65 10.18 -6.05 5.63
CA ALA A 65 10.58 -6.41 6.99
C ALA A 65 9.47 -7.15 7.75
N ALA A 66 8.23 -6.67 7.67
CA ALA A 66 7.07 -7.30 8.29
C ALA A 66 6.82 -8.72 7.77
N SER A 67 7.04 -8.97 6.47
CA SER A 67 6.83 -10.29 5.84
C SER A 67 7.69 -11.42 6.43
N VAL A 68 8.74 -11.08 7.17
CA VAL A 68 9.60 -12.03 7.90
C VAL A 68 9.51 -11.84 9.42
N LYS A 69 8.40 -11.25 9.90
CA LYS A 69 8.14 -10.92 11.32
C LYS A 69 9.24 -10.06 11.97
N ASN A 70 9.99 -9.27 11.18
CA ASN A 70 10.97 -8.33 11.71
C ASN A 70 10.29 -7.02 12.11
N GLY A 71 9.70 -7.00 13.31
CA GLY A 71 9.02 -5.82 13.86
C GLY A 71 9.92 -4.58 13.92
N PHE A 72 11.16 -4.71 14.42
CA PHE A 72 12.09 -3.57 14.48
C PHE A 72 12.40 -2.98 13.09
N GLY A 73 12.62 -3.82 12.09
CA GLY A 73 12.82 -3.37 10.72
C GLY A 73 11.60 -2.66 10.14
N ALA A 74 10.40 -3.15 10.44
CA ALA A 74 9.15 -2.51 10.03
C ALA A 74 8.97 -1.14 10.72
N ALA A 75 9.19 -1.04 12.03
CA ALA A 75 9.12 0.23 12.77
C ALA A 75 10.13 1.25 12.24
N ALA A 76 11.36 0.82 11.96
CA ALA A 76 12.41 1.69 11.42
C ALA A 76 12.00 2.27 10.05
N ALA A 77 11.46 1.45 9.15
CA ALA A 77 10.98 1.90 7.85
C ALA A 77 9.78 2.85 7.98
N LEU A 78 8.76 2.50 8.79
CA LEU A 78 7.58 3.34 9.00
C LEU A 78 7.92 4.71 9.62
N SER A 79 8.99 4.79 10.41
CA SER A 79 9.47 6.05 10.99
C SER A 79 10.12 6.99 9.97
N GLU A 80 10.31 6.57 8.70
CA GLU A 80 10.73 7.45 7.60
C GLU A 80 9.59 8.42 7.16
N ALA A 81 8.34 8.15 7.57
CA ALA A 81 7.22 9.08 7.38
C ALA A 81 7.38 10.32 8.26
N LYS A 82 7.30 11.51 7.66
CA LYS A 82 7.58 12.78 8.35
C LYS A 82 6.43 13.23 9.23
N ASP A 83 5.21 12.93 8.82
CA ASP A 83 3.99 13.32 9.50
C ASP A 83 2.93 12.21 9.41
N ARG A 84 1.75 12.52 9.93
CA ARG A 84 0.65 11.56 10.01
C ARG A 84 0.00 11.30 8.65
N ALA A 85 -0.04 12.29 7.77
CA ALA A 85 -0.62 12.13 6.45
C ALA A 85 0.26 11.21 5.61
N GLU A 86 1.57 11.40 5.67
CA GLU A 86 2.53 10.49 5.03
C GLU A 86 2.45 9.08 5.63
N LEU A 87 2.33 8.95 6.96
CA LEU A 87 2.21 7.63 7.60
C LEU A 87 0.92 6.91 7.17
N SER A 88 -0.21 7.63 7.10
CA SER A 88 -1.51 7.12 6.62
C SER A 88 -1.40 6.65 5.16
N ALA A 89 -0.77 7.43 4.29
CA ALA A 89 -0.49 7.05 2.91
C ALA A 89 0.41 5.80 2.81
N VAL A 90 1.47 5.71 3.63
CA VAL A 90 2.33 4.53 3.72
C VAL A 90 1.53 3.29 4.13
N PHE A 91 0.62 3.41 5.11
CA PHE A 91 -0.25 2.30 5.51
C PHE A 91 -1.23 1.87 4.41
N SER A 92 -1.73 2.80 3.60
CA SER A 92 -2.55 2.48 2.42
C SER A 92 -1.80 1.55 1.46
N TYR A 93 -0.55 1.85 1.12
CA TYR A 93 0.26 0.96 0.27
C TYR A 93 0.68 -0.34 0.95
N PHE A 94 1.02 -0.27 2.24
CA PHE A 94 1.39 -1.44 3.04
C PHE A 94 0.24 -2.46 3.09
N THR A 95 -0.99 -2.01 3.36
CA THR A 95 -2.16 -2.88 3.48
C THR A 95 -2.50 -3.55 2.16
N ARG A 96 -2.25 -2.92 1.01
CA ARG A 96 -2.41 -3.57 -0.30
C ARG A 96 -1.53 -4.81 -0.45
N ILE A 97 -0.27 -4.75 0.02
CA ILE A 97 0.65 -5.90 -0.02
C ILE A 97 0.17 -7.03 0.90
N PHE A 98 -0.32 -6.71 2.10
CA PHE A 98 -0.83 -7.71 3.05
C PHE A 98 -2.22 -8.25 2.65
N ARG A 99 -3.03 -7.47 1.95
CA ARG A 99 -4.28 -7.92 1.32
C ARG A 99 -3.98 -8.93 0.21
N ASP A 100 -2.99 -8.65 -0.64
CA ASP A 100 -2.52 -9.61 -1.64
C ASP A 100 -1.97 -10.89 -0.98
N ALA A 101 -1.23 -10.75 0.12
CA ALA A 101 -0.75 -11.91 0.88
C ALA A 101 -1.90 -12.77 1.43
N LEU A 102 -2.94 -12.14 1.99
CA LEU A 102 -4.13 -12.84 2.46
C LEU A 102 -4.86 -13.53 1.31
N ALA A 103 -5.03 -12.85 0.17
CA ALA A 103 -5.64 -13.44 -1.01
C ALA A 103 -4.88 -14.68 -1.49
N ILE A 104 -3.55 -14.62 -1.55
CA ILE A 104 -2.70 -15.79 -1.84
C ILE A 104 -2.93 -16.90 -0.82
N LYS A 105 -2.98 -16.57 0.47
CA LYS A 105 -3.14 -17.54 1.57
C LYS A 105 -4.48 -18.28 1.51
N THR A 106 -5.54 -17.60 1.09
CA THR A 106 -6.89 -18.14 0.98
C THR A 106 -7.23 -18.69 -0.41
N GLY A 107 -6.34 -18.56 -1.39
CA GLY A 107 -6.58 -18.95 -2.78
C GLY A 107 -7.53 -18.04 -3.55
N ALA A 108 -7.71 -16.79 -3.09
CA ALA A 108 -8.47 -15.76 -3.80
C ALA A 108 -7.61 -15.05 -4.85
N GLU A 109 -8.26 -14.24 -5.68
CA GLU A 109 -7.59 -13.40 -6.68
C GLU A 109 -6.84 -12.24 -6.01
N ALA A 110 -5.63 -11.96 -6.47
CA ALA A 110 -4.76 -10.90 -5.95
C ALA A 110 -4.39 -9.91 -7.07
N GLU A 111 -4.32 -8.63 -6.74
CA GLU A 111 -4.01 -7.55 -7.68
C GLU A 111 -2.49 -7.35 -7.85
N PHE A 112 -1.69 -7.87 -6.92
CA PHE A 112 -0.21 -7.89 -6.92
C PHE A 112 0.46 -6.51 -7.02
N PHE A 113 0.30 -5.69 -5.97
CA PHE A 113 1.06 -4.45 -5.83
C PHE A 113 2.58 -4.69 -5.64
N ASP A 114 2.94 -5.71 -4.84
CA ASP A 114 4.30 -6.26 -4.72
C ASP A 114 4.24 -7.78 -4.53
N LYS A 115 4.28 -8.50 -5.66
CA LYS A 115 4.13 -9.95 -5.70
C LYS A 115 5.18 -10.71 -4.88
N ALA A 116 6.43 -10.22 -4.85
CA ALA A 116 7.50 -10.92 -4.16
C ALA A 116 7.32 -10.84 -2.65
N THR A 117 7.01 -9.64 -2.14
CA THR A 117 6.74 -9.42 -0.72
C THR A 117 5.45 -10.10 -0.26
N ALA A 118 4.37 -10.01 -1.05
CA ALA A 118 3.09 -10.63 -0.73
C ALA A 118 3.19 -12.17 -0.60
N LYS A 119 3.89 -12.82 -1.53
CA LYS A 119 4.14 -14.28 -1.45
C LYS A 119 4.91 -14.66 -0.19
N ARG A 120 5.97 -13.92 0.13
CA ARG A 120 6.77 -14.16 1.33
C ARG A 120 5.94 -14.02 2.61
N ALA A 121 5.09 -13.01 2.68
CA ALA A 121 4.17 -12.83 3.80
C ALA A 121 3.16 -14.00 3.88
N ALA A 122 2.57 -14.42 2.77
CA ALA A 122 1.65 -15.56 2.74
C ALA A 122 2.32 -16.88 3.18
N GLU A 123 3.61 -17.06 2.90
CA GLU A 123 4.38 -18.23 3.37
C GLU A 123 4.62 -18.21 4.88
N ASN A 124 4.92 -17.04 5.46
CA ASN A 124 5.36 -16.91 6.85
C ASN A 124 4.23 -16.68 7.87
N PHE A 125 3.04 -16.29 7.42
CA PHE A 125 1.90 -15.97 8.29
C PHE A 125 0.72 -16.91 8.03
N SER A 126 -0.10 -17.18 9.05
CA SER A 126 -1.44 -17.76 8.92
C SER A 126 -2.44 -16.72 8.36
N ALA A 127 -3.62 -17.18 7.95
CA ALA A 127 -4.67 -16.26 7.48
C ALA A 127 -5.15 -15.34 8.62
N GLU A 128 -5.27 -15.87 9.84
CA GLU A 128 -5.64 -15.13 11.04
C GLU A 128 -4.59 -14.09 11.41
N GLU A 129 -3.31 -14.43 11.31
CA GLU A 129 -2.24 -13.46 11.58
C GLU A 129 -2.22 -12.35 10.52
N LEU A 130 -2.44 -12.67 9.24
CA LEU A 130 -2.55 -11.65 8.17
C LEU A 130 -3.74 -10.71 8.39
N LEU A 131 -4.89 -11.24 8.84
CA LEU A 131 -6.05 -10.43 9.23
C LEU A 131 -5.71 -9.51 10.40
N ALA A 132 -5.05 -10.01 11.45
CA ALA A 132 -4.66 -9.18 12.59
C ALA A 132 -3.70 -8.03 12.19
N VAL A 133 -2.78 -8.28 11.24
CA VAL A 133 -1.91 -7.23 10.69
C VAL A 133 -2.73 -6.17 9.95
N LEU A 134 -3.69 -6.59 9.12
CA LEU A 134 -4.56 -5.67 8.37
C LEU A 134 -5.46 -4.85 9.30
N ASP A 135 -6.09 -5.49 10.29
CA ASP A 135 -6.95 -4.83 11.28
C ASP A 135 -6.18 -3.74 12.03
N ALA A 136 -4.96 -4.04 12.50
CA ALA A 136 -4.13 -3.04 13.18
C ALA A 136 -3.71 -1.89 12.27
N ALA A 137 -3.38 -2.17 11.01
CA ALA A 137 -3.04 -1.12 10.04
C ALA A 137 -4.25 -0.22 9.71
N PHE A 138 -5.45 -0.80 9.60
CA PHE A 138 -6.68 -0.04 9.39
C PHE A 138 -7.09 0.76 10.62
N GLU A 139 -6.93 0.23 11.84
CA GLU A 139 -7.17 0.96 13.08
C GLU A 139 -6.26 2.19 13.18
N ILE A 140 -4.98 2.04 12.86
CA ILE A 140 -4.02 3.15 12.85
C ILE A 140 -4.41 4.21 11.82
N SER A 141 -4.81 3.79 10.62
CA SER A 141 -5.21 4.69 9.54
C SER A 141 -6.51 5.44 9.90
N ALA A 142 -7.50 4.75 10.48
CA ALA A 142 -8.76 5.35 10.92
C ALA A 142 -8.59 6.38 12.06
N ASN A 143 -7.55 6.23 12.89
CA ASN A 143 -7.25 7.10 14.02
C ASN A 143 -6.18 8.17 13.71
N GLU A 144 -5.91 8.46 12.44
CA GLU A 144 -4.86 9.39 11.99
C GLU A 144 -4.88 10.76 12.71
N ILE A 145 -6.07 11.29 13.01
CA ILE A 145 -6.24 12.59 13.68
C ILE A 145 -5.86 12.56 15.17
N TYR A 146 -5.86 11.38 15.79
CA TYR A 146 -5.56 11.17 17.22
C TYR A 146 -4.14 10.66 17.47
N ASN A 147 -3.46 10.13 16.46
CA ASN A 147 -2.11 9.56 16.58
C ASN A 147 -1.04 10.64 16.73
N LEU A 148 -0.77 11.07 17.97
CA LEU A 148 0.09 12.22 18.26
C LEU A 148 1.54 12.11 17.75
N ASN A 149 2.06 10.88 17.58
CA ASN A 149 3.47 10.64 17.24
C ASN A 149 3.63 9.45 16.25
N PRO A 150 4.12 9.69 15.01
CA PRO A 150 4.35 8.64 14.02
C PRO A 150 5.28 7.51 14.47
N ALA A 151 6.37 7.82 15.18
CA ALA A 151 7.32 6.82 15.65
C ALA A 151 6.72 5.91 16.73
N LEU A 152 5.93 6.46 17.65
CA LEU A 152 5.21 5.65 18.65
C LEU A 152 4.12 4.80 17.99
N THR A 153 3.45 5.33 16.97
CA THR A 153 2.44 4.61 16.20
C THR A 153 3.07 3.44 15.44
N ALA A 154 4.23 3.65 14.81
CA ALA A 154 5.00 2.61 14.16
C ALA A 154 5.48 1.54 15.14
N ALA A 155 5.97 1.93 16.32
CA ALA A 155 6.37 0.99 17.36
C ALA A 155 5.16 0.16 17.86
N TYR A 156 4.02 0.80 18.12
CA TYR A 156 2.78 0.14 18.51
C TYR A 156 2.32 -0.87 17.45
N PHE A 157 2.30 -0.48 16.18
CA PHE A 157 1.94 -1.39 15.09
C PHE A 157 2.75 -2.68 15.12
N THR A 158 4.04 -2.61 15.43
CA THR A 158 4.90 -3.80 15.35
C THR A 158 4.66 -4.84 16.44
N THR A 159 3.87 -4.54 17.47
CA THR A 159 3.49 -5.54 18.47
C THR A 159 2.66 -6.67 17.88
N VAL A 160 1.99 -6.45 16.73
CA VAL A 160 1.23 -7.50 16.02
C VAL A 160 2.11 -8.61 15.46
N PHE A 161 3.41 -8.34 15.28
CA PHE A 161 4.39 -9.31 14.76
C PHE A 161 5.10 -10.10 15.87
N ALA A 162 4.90 -9.73 17.13
CA ALA A 162 5.59 -10.32 18.29
C ALA A 162 4.86 -11.57 18.85
N VAL A 163 3.87 -12.09 18.14
CA VAL A 163 3.06 -13.26 18.49
C VAL A 163 3.49 -14.49 17.69
#